data_AF-A0A2A5S2E6-F1
#
_entry.id   AF-A0A2A5S2E6-F1
#
_cell.length_a   1.000
_cell.length_b   1.000
_cell.length_c   1.000
_cell.angle_alpha   90.00
_cell.angle_beta   90.00
_cell.angle_gamma   90.00
#
_symmetry.space_group_name_H-M   'P 1'
#
loop_
_entity.id
_entity.type
_entity.pdbx_description
1 polymer ?
#
loop_
_entity_poly.entity_id
_entity_poly.type
_entity_poly.pdbx_seq_one_letter_code
_entity_poly.pdbx_strand_id
1 'polypeptide(L)'
;MTNKLPFFENLSELEERLVATLTQVSDIKSNYQKILSENTSLRLENARLRDRLAEFSEPHITESKNEKSSKKVPMSNLQEIYEDGFHVCRDFYGQRLEPGETCLYCAEILYR
;
A
#
# COMPACT_ATOMS: atom_id res chain seq x y z
N MET A 1 -5.18 17.40 -57.31
CA MET A 1 -5.71 17.53 -55.93
C MET A 1 -6.20 16.16 -55.49
N THR A 2 -5.36 15.25 -55.00
CA THR A 2 -5.78 13.84 -54.80
C THR A 2 -5.05 13.08 -53.69
N ASN A 3 -4.50 13.76 -52.67
CA ASN A 3 -3.84 13.06 -51.54
C ASN A 3 -4.20 13.61 -50.14
N LYS A 4 -5.18 14.51 -50.03
CA LYS A 4 -5.54 15.11 -48.74
C LYS A 4 -6.45 14.22 -47.90
N LEU A 5 -7.43 13.53 -48.52
CA LEU A 5 -8.35 12.62 -47.82
C LEU A 5 -7.62 11.49 -47.06
N PRO A 6 -6.75 10.69 -47.71
CA PRO A 6 -6.06 9.59 -47.02
C PRO A 6 -5.10 10.09 -45.94
N PHE A 7 -4.56 11.30 -46.05
CA PHE A 7 -3.76 11.90 -44.98
C PHE A 7 -4.60 12.16 -43.72
N PHE A 8 -5.79 12.74 -43.87
CA PHE A 8 -6.68 12.99 -42.73
C PHE A 8 -7.21 11.70 -42.11
N GLU A 9 -7.51 10.68 -42.92
CA GLU A 9 -7.92 9.36 -42.39
C GLU A 9 -6.80 8.70 -41.56
N ASN A 10 -5.56 8.71 -42.06
CA ASN A 10 -4.41 8.20 -41.30
C ASN A 10 -4.16 9.00 -40.01
N LEU A 11 -4.39 10.32 -40.03
CA LEU A 11 -4.27 11.17 -38.86
C LEU A 11 -5.35 10.84 -37.82
N SER A 12 -6.60 10.65 -38.25
CA SER A 12 -7.70 10.22 -37.38
C SER A 12 -7.43 8.84 -36.77
N GLU A 13 -6.93 7.89 -37.56
CA GLU A 13 -6.57 6.56 -37.04
C GLU A 13 -5.45 6.64 -36.00
N LEU A 14 -4.45 7.50 -36.22
CA LEU A 14 -3.38 7.74 -35.25
C LEU A 14 -3.94 8.36 -33.96
N GLU A 15 -4.84 9.34 -34.07
CA GLU A 15 -5.52 9.96 -32.92
C GLU A 15 -6.28 8.92 -32.10
N GLU A 16 -7.10 8.08 -32.75
CA GLU A 16 -7.85 7.00 -32.08
C GLU A 16 -6.91 6.01 -31.36
N ARG A 17 -5.80 5.63 -32.00
CA ARG A 17 -4.79 4.76 -31.38
C ARG A 17 -4.12 5.42 -30.19
N LEU A 18 -3.83 6.71 -30.24
CA LEU A 18 -3.24 7.45 -29.12
C LEU A 18 -4.21 7.51 -27.93
N VAL A 19 -5.49 7.78 -28.19
CA VAL A 19 -6.54 7.75 -27.16
C VAL A 19 -6.65 6.35 -26.55
N ALA A 20 -6.71 5.30 -27.38
CA ALA A 20 -6.75 3.92 -26.90
C ALA A 20 -5.51 3.51 -26.08
N THR A 21 -4.34 4.01 -26.46
CA THR A 21 -3.10 3.77 -25.70
C THR A 21 -3.15 4.51 -24.35
N LEU A 22 -3.65 5.74 -24.32
CA LEU A 22 -3.82 6.51 -23.10
C LEU A 22 -4.79 5.83 -22.12
N THR A 23 -5.91 5.31 -22.61
CA THR A 23 -6.87 4.58 -21.77
C THR A 23 -6.25 3.31 -21.20
N GLN A 24 -5.52 2.53 -22.00
CA GLN A 24 -4.78 1.36 -21.52
C GLN A 24 -3.77 1.72 -20.42
N VAL A 25 -3.02 2.80 -20.57
CA VAL A 25 -2.08 3.27 -19.54
C VAL A 25 -2.83 3.67 -18.25
N SER A 26 -3.98 4.32 -18.37
CA SER A 26 -4.82 4.67 -17.21
C SER A 26 -5.32 3.42 -16.49
N ASP A 27 -5.76 2.39 -17.23
CA ASP A 27 -6.23 1.13 -16.66
C ASP A 27 -5.10 0.37 -15.95
N ILE A 28 -3.91 0.33 -16.55
CA ILE A 28 -2.71 -0.26 -15.93
C ILE A 28 -2.39 0.47 -14.62
N LYS A 29 -2.41 1.81 -14.60
CA LYS A 29 -2.18 2.60 -13.39
C LYS A 29 -3.20 2.26 -12.30
N SER A 30 -4.48 2.18 -12.63
CA SER A 30 -5.55 1.83 -11.70
C SER A 30 -5.37 0.43 -11.12
N ASN A 31 -5.06 -0.56 -11.96
CA ASN A 31 -4.80 -1.92 -11.52
C ASN A 31 -3.54 -2.03 -10.65
N TYR A 32 -2.49 -1.30 -10.99
CA TYR A 32 -1.27 -1.25 -10.20
C TYR A 32 -1.50 -0.65 -8.80
N GLN A 33 -2.31 0.40 -8.69
CA GLN A 33 -2.71 0.97 -7.40
C GLN A 33 -3.46 -0.03 -6.52
N LYS A 34 -4.36 -0.83 -7.11
CA LYS A 34 -5.06 -1.91 -6.39
C LYS A 34 -4.10 -2.98 -5.89
N ILE A 35 -3.20 -3.45 -6.75
CA ILE A 35 -2.19 -4.45 -6.40
C ILE A 35 -1.29 -3.94 -5.28
N LEU A 36 -0.87 -2.66 -5.32
CA LEU A 36 -0.06 -2.08 -4.26
C LEU A 36 -0.79 -2.08 -2.91
N SER A 37 -2.05 -1.67 -2.87
CA SER A 37 -2.84 -1.65 -1.63
C SER A 37 -3.12 -3.06 -1.09
N GLU A 38 -3.36 -4.03 -1.97
CA GLU A 38 -3.52 -5.43 -1.56
C GLU A 38 -2.19 -5.99 -1.02
N ASN A 39 -1.07 -5.70 -1.68
CA ASN A 39 0.25 -6.13 -1.24
C ASN A 39 0.61 -5.58 0.14
N THR A 40 0.36 -4.29 0.39
CA THR A 40 0.63 -3.69 1.71
C THR A 40 -0.27 -4.27 2.79
N SER A 41 -1.55 -4.51 2.49
CA SER A 41 -2.48 -5.20 3.40
C SER A 41 -1.97 -6.60 3.77
N LEU A 42 -1.51 -7.36 2.77
CA LEU A 42 -0.92 -8.69 2.98
C LEU A 42 0.39 -8.62 3.78
N ARG A 43 1.28 -7.66 3.51
CA ARG A 43 2.53 -7.46 4.30
C ARG A 43 2.20 -7.23 5.78
N LEU A 44 1.17 -6.44 6.05
CA LEU A 44 0.74 -6.08 7.39
C LEU A 44 0.09 -7.28 8.12
N GLU A 45 -0.72 -8.06 7.43
CA GLU A 45 -1.30 -9.31 7.97
C GLU A 45 -0.22 -10.36 8.23
N ASN A 46 0.74 -10.53 7.31
CA ASN A 46 1.84 -11.47 7.49
C ASN A 46 2.69 -11.11 8.71
N ALA A 47 2.98 -9.82 8.92
CA ALA A 47 3.67 -9.36 10.12
C ALA A 47 2.90 -9.73 11.40
N ARG A 48 1.60 -9.48 11.43
CA ARG A 48 0.74 -9.82 12.56
C ARG A 48 0.67 -11.34 12.85
N LEU A 49 0.65 -12.16 11.81
CA LEU A 49 0.67 -13.62 11.95
C LEU A 49 1.99 -14.12 12.53
N ARG A 50 3.12 -13.55 12.10
CA ARG A 50 4.44 -13.84 12.69
C ARG A 50 4.50 -13.47 14.17
N ASP A 51 3.94 -12.33 14.56
CA ASP A 51 3.87 -11.91 15.97
C ASP A 51 3.06 -12.90 16.82
N ARG A 52 1.91 -13.35 16.31
CA ARG A 52 1.09 -14.36 17.00
C ARG A 52 1.83 -15.69 17.13
N LEU A 53 2.51 -16.15 16.08
CA LEU A 53 3.30 -17.37 16.13
C LEU A 53 4.46 -17.26 17.13
N ALA A 54 5.12 -16.10 17.22
CA ALA A 54 6.14 -15.85 18.23
C ALA A 54 5.56 -15.97 19.65
N GLU A 55 4.37 -15.43 19.90
CA GLU A 55 3.68 -15.54 21.20
C GLU A 55 3.32 -16.99 21.59
N PHE A 56 3.01 -17.85 20.61
CA PHE A 56 2.73 -19.28 20.87
C PHE A 56 3.98 -20.17 20.94
N SER A 57 5.13 -19.69 20.47
CA SER A 57 6.38 -20.46 20.44
C SER A 57 7.30 -20.20 21.63
N GLU A 58 7.04 -19.15 22.42
CA GLU A 58 7.68 -19.01 23.73
C GLU A 58 6.98 -19.90 24.77
N PRO A 59 7.71 -20.84 25.42
CA PRO A 59 7.11 -21.64 26.48
C PRO A 59 6.71 -20.75 27.65
N HIS A 60 5.49 -20.91 28.14
CA HIS A 60 4.98 -20.33 29.38
C HIS A 60 5.95 -20.65 30.55
N ILE A 61 6.91 -19.77 30.81
CA ILE A 61 7.63 -19.74 32.08
C ILE A 61 6.83 -18.83 32.99
N THR A 62 6.18 -19.47 33.96
CA THR A 62 5.49 -18.83 35.08
C THR A 62 6.46 -18.01 35.91
N GLU A 63 6.13 -16.75 36.20
CA GLU A 63 6.08 -16.12 37.54
C GLU A 63 6.45 -14.62 37.55
N SER A 64 5.54 -13.86 38.15
CA SER A 64 5.75 -12.64 38.96
C SER A 64 6.45 -11.40 38.39
N LYS A 65 5.59 -10.36 38.25
CA LYS A 65 5.78 -8.95 38.65
C LYS A 65 6.83 -8.11 37.90
N ASN A 66 6.30 -6.99 37.39
CA ASN A 66 6.99 -5.74 37.05
C ASN A 66 8.13 -5.87 36.04
N GLU A 67 7.82 -5.64 34.78
CA GLU A 67 8.17 -4.38 34.13
C GLU A 67 7.55 -4.34 32.73
N LYS A 68 7.29 -3.12 32.28
CA LYS A 68 6.73 -2.80 30.97
C LYS A 68 7.72 -3.22 29.89
N SER A 69 7.74 -4.50 29.50
CA SER A 69 8.30 -4.88 28.20
C SER A 69 7.22 -4.60 27.17
N SER A 70 7.20 -3.36 26.71
CA SER A 70 6.64 -3.00 25.42
C SER A 70 7.14 -4.04 24.41
N LYS A 71 6.25 -4.98 24.05
CA LYS A 71 6.45 -5.95 22.97
C LYS A 71 6.88 -5.14 21.76
N LYS A 72 8.19 -5.09 21.52
CA LYS A 72 8.77 -4.56 20.29
C LYS A 72 8.37 -5.55 19.20
N VAL A 73 7.14 -5.39 18.69
CA VAL A 73 6.91 -5.55 17.26
C VAL A 73 8.11 -4.87 16.59
N PRO A 74 8.72 -5.43 15.54
CA PRO A 74 9.73 -4.69 14.82
C PRO A 74 9.02 -3.45 14.24
N MET A 75 9.04 -2.36 15.01
CA MET A 75 8.46 -1.05 14.69
C MET A 75 8.95 -0.62 13.31
N SER A 76 10.14 -1.10 12.91
CA SER A 76 10.69 -0.95 11.58
C SER A 76 9.71 -1.30 10.46
N ASN A 77 9.02 -2.44 10.49
CA ASN A 77 8.15 -2.82 9.36
C ASN A 77 6.86 -1.99 9.31
N LEU A 78 6.29 -1.62 10.45
CA LEU A 78 5.13 -0.72 10.49
C LEU A 78 5.50 0.70 10.07
N GLN A 79 6.68 1.15 10.49
CA GLN A 79 7.22 2.46 10.16
C GLN A 79 7.58 2.54 8.67
N GLU A 80 8.21 1.51 8.10
CA GLU A 80 8.47 1.40 6.66
C GLU A 80 7.17 1.48 5.85
N ILE A 81 6.12 0.74 6.24
CA ILE A 81 4.82 0.78 5.54
C ILE A 81 4.17 2.18 5.64
N TYR A 82 4.33 2.86 6.77
CA TYR A 82 3.83 4.23 6.95
C TYR A 82 4.62 5.25 6.11
N GLU A 83 5.94 5.13 6.05
CA GLU A 83 6.83 5.95 5.23
C GLU A 83 6.60 5.73 3.72
N ASP A 84 6.23 4.50 3.32
CA ASP A 84 5.76 4.16 1.97
C ASP A 84 4.41 4.85 1.62
N GLY A 85 3.81 5.55 2.59
CA GLY A 85 2.58 6.31 2.42
C GLY A 85 1.32 5.47 2.59
N PHE A 86 1.32 4.47 3.48
CA PHE A 86 0.15 3.66 3.80
C PHE A 86 -0.27 3.74 5.26
N HIS A 87 -1.55 3.58 5.51
CA HIS A 87 -2.10 3.53 6.85
C HIS A 87 -1.83 2.17 7.52
N VAL A 88 -1.32 2.23 8.75
CA VAL A 88 -1.12 1.06 9.63
C VAL A 88 -2.15 1.00 10.77
N CYS A 89 -3.03 2.00 10.86
CA CYS A 89 -4.11 2.02 11.84
C CYS A 89 -5.24 1.05 11.47
N ARG A 90 -6.11 0.77 12.45
CA ARG A 90 -7.25 -0.15 12.25
C ARG A 90 -8.27 0.37 11.24
N ASP A 91 -8.46 1.69 11.17
CA ASP A 91 -9.57 2.30 10.43
C ASP A 91 -9.33 2.33 8.91
N PHE A 92 -8.08 2.53 8.49
CA PHE A 92 -7.69 2.66 7.09
C PHE A 92 -6.62 1.64 6.68
N TYR A 93 -6.57 0.51 7.38
CA TYR A 93 -5.52 -0.51 7.26
C TYR A 93 -5.15 -0.85 5.80
N GLY A 94 -3.88 -0.62 5.43
CA GLY A 94 -3.35 -0.93 4.09
C GLY A 94 -3.79 0.02 2.97
N GLN A 95 -4.59 1.05 3.26
CA GLN A 95 -4.95 2.09 2.31
C GLN A 95 -3.84 3.13 2.19
N ARG A 96 -3.80 3.84 1.06
CA ARG A 96 -2.80 4.86 0.79
C ARG A 96 -3.16 6.18 1.49
N LEU A 97 -2.17 6.84 2.06
CA LEU A 97 -2.28 8.21 2.57
C LEU A 97 -2.48 9.18 1.42
N GLU A 98 -3.31 10.20 1.65
CA GLU A 98 -3.40 11.32 0.73
C GLU A 98 -2.08 12.10 0.72
N PRO A 99 -1.65 12.63 -0.45
CA PRO A 99 -0.37 13.33 -0.55
C PRO A 99 -0.28 14.51 0.43
N GLY A 100 0.68 14.45 1.35
CA GLY A 100 0.93 15.50 2.35
C GLY A 100 0.09 15.41 3.62
N GLU A 101 -0.76 14.40 3.77
CA GLU A 101 -1.51 14.16 5.01
C GLU A 101 -0.78 13.20 5.95
N THR A 102 -1.01 13.38 7.25
CA THR A 102 -0.52 12.49 8.32
C THR A 102 -1.70 11.95 9.11
N CYS A 103 -1.77 10.62 9.27
CA CYS A 103 -2.81 10.00 10.11
C CYS A 103 -2.42 10.02 11.59
N LEU A 104 -3.21 10.72 12.43
CA LEU A 104 -2.99 10.83 13.87
C LEU A 104 -2.97 9.45 14.57
N TYR A 105 -3.86 8.53 14.17
CA TYR A 105 -3.90 7.18 14.73
C TYR A 105 -2.66 6.35 14.38
N CYS A 106 -2.12 6.52 13.17
CA CYS A 106 -0.86 5.85 12.80
C CYS A 106 0.31 6.40 13.62
N ALA A 107 0.36 7.72 13.82
CA ALA A 107 1.38 8.36 14.64
C ALA A 107 1.32 7.88 16.10
N GLU A 108 0.12 7.71 16.66
CA GLU A 108 -0.06 7.16 18.01
C GLU A 108 0.44 5.71 18.13
N ILE A 109 0.28 4.90 17.09
CA ILE A 109 0.80 3.52 17.07
C ILE A 109 2.33 3.51 16.97
N LEU A 110 2.92 4.44 16.21
CA LEU A 110 4.35 4.43 15.87
C LEU A 110 5.27 5.15 16.87
N TYR A 111 4.77 6.16 17.60
CA TYR A 111 5.62 7.06 18.39
C TYR A 111 5.27 7.11 19.88
N ARG A 112 4.47 6.16 20.37
CA ARG A 112 4.02 6.08 21.77
C ARG A 112 4.85 5.14 22.64
#